data_AF-A0A2S6HY42-F1
#
_entry.id   AF-A0A2S6HY42-F1
#
_cell.length_a   1.000
_cell.length_b   1.000
_cell.length_c   1.000
_cell.angle_alpha   90.00
_cell.angle_beta   90.00
_cell.angle_gamma   90.00
#
_symmetry.space_group_name_H-M   'P 1'
#
loop_
_entity.id
_entity.type
_entity.pdbx_description
1 polymer ?
#
loop_
_entity_poly.entity_id
_entity_poly.type
_entity_poly.pdbx_seq_one_letter_code
_entity_poly.pdbx_strand_id
1 'polypeptide(L)' 'MLSLGRNPGEYLVINGNIVIQVVSVEGDLRLAIDAPKDISIVRGEIYEKGHPIPQCLKKLRERHLRW' A
#
# COMPACT_ATOMS: atom_id res chain seq x y z
N MET A 1 -11.33 -1.72 6.17
CA MET A 1 -10.50 -1.59 4.94
C MET A 1 -11.23 -0.66 4.01
N LEU A 2 -10.56 0.40 3.55
CA LEU A 2 -11.08 1.35 2.56
C LEU A 2 -10.39 1.04 1.23
N SER A 3 -11.15 0.95 0.13
CA SER A 3 -10.63 0.69 -1.21
C SER A 3 -11.02 1.85 -2.12
N LEU A 4 -10.04 2.45 -2.80
CA LEU A 4 -10.23 3.59 -3.69
C LEU A 4 -9.43 3.35 -4.97
N GLY A 5 -10.08 3.47 -6.14
CA GLY A 5 -9.38 3.50 -7.42
C GLY A 5 -8.82 4.90 -7.69
N ARG A 6 -7.55 5.02 -8.07
CA ARG A 6 -6.85 6.29 -8.35
C ARG A 6 -6.19 6.25 -9.74
N ASN A 7 -6.26 7.36 -10.47
CA ASN A 7 -5.55 7.54 -11.74
C ASN A 7 -4.09 8.01 -11.52
N PRO A 8 -3.18 7.80 -12.49
CA PRO A 8 -1.85 8.40 -12.44
C PRO A 8 -1.91 9.92 -12.24
N GLY A 9 -1.14 10.44 -11.28
CA GLY A 9 -1.14 11.84 -10.85
C GLY A 9 -2.03 12.13 -9.64
N GLU A 10 -3.03 11.28 -9.37
CA GLU A 10 -3.87 11.41 -8.17
C GLU A 10 -3.14 10.92 -6.91
N TYR A 11 -3.50 11.50 -5.77
CA TYR A 11 -2.91 11.17 -4.47
C TYR A 11 -3.95 11.09 -3.37
N LEU A 12 -3.54 10.55 -2.23
CA LEU A 12 -4.31 10.48 -0.99
C LEU A 12 -3.42 10.89 0.18
N VAL A 13 -4.03 11.47 1.21
CA VAL A 13 -3.35 11.91 2.43
C VAL A 13 -3.89 11.11 3.61
N ILE A 14 -2.99 10.48 4.35
CA ILE A 14 -3.27 9.73 5.58
C ILE A 14 -2.72 10.56 6.74
N ASN A 15 -3.56 10.77 7.77
CA ASN A 15 -3.15 11.47 9.00
C ASN A 15 -2.58 12.89 8.78
N GLY A 16 -2.87 13.52 7.64
CA GLY A 16 -2.41 14.88 7.31
C GLY A 16 -0.91 15.02 6.97
N ASN A 17 -0.11 13.97 7.17
CA ASN A 17 1.35 14.02 7.00
C ASN A 17 1.94 12.84 6.20
N ILE A 18 1.14 11.85 5.82
CA ILE A 18 1.57 10.76 4.94
C ILE A 18 0.86 10.94 3.60
N VAL A 19 1.61 11.07 2.51
CA VAL A 19 1.07 11.25 1.16
C VAL A 19 1.41 10.02 0.33
N ILE A 20 0.40 9.44 -0.32
CA ILE A 20 0.58 8.36 -1.29
C ILE A 20 0.09 8.85 -2.65
N GLN A 21 0.97 8.90 -3.64
CA GLN A 21 0.66 9.29 -5.00
C GLN A 21 0.81 8.10 -5.94
N VAL A 22 -0.15 7.96 -6.86
CA VAL A 22 -0.02 7.02 -7.98
C VAL A 22 0.77 7.69 -9.08
N VAL A 23 1.92 7.11 -9.43
CA VAL A 23 2.77 7.58 -10.52
C VAL A 23 2.84 6.51 -11.60
N SER A 24 2.93 6.93 -12.86
CA SER A 24 3.16 6.02 -13.97
C SER A 24 4.53 6.31 -14.57
N VAL A 25 5.36 5.29 -14.70
CA VAL A 25 6.70 5.38 -15.28
C VAL A 25 6.83 4.26 -16.30
N GLU A 26 7.00 4.62 -17.58
CA GLU A 26 7.18 3.65 -18.68
C GLU A 26 6.03 2.64 -18.83
N GLY A 27 4.82 3.02 -18.43
CA GLY A 27 3.65 2.13 -18.46
C GLY A 27 3.45 1.32 -17.17
N ASP A 28 4.44 1.28 -16.28
CA ASP A 28 4.30 0.68 -14.97
C ASP A 28 3.64 1.64 -13.99
N LEU A 29 2.70 1.13 -13.22
CA LEU A 29 2.04 1.87 -12.15
C LEU A 29 2.85 1.68 -10.86
N ARG A 30 3.30 2.79 -10.28
CA ARG A 30 4.10 2.83 -9.06
C ARG A 30 3.42 3.69 -8.00
N LEU A 31 3.80 3.48 -6.75
CA LEU A 31 3.36 4.29 -5.62
C LEU A 31 4.54 5.12 -5.11
N ALA A 32 4.41 6.43 -5.14
CA ALA A 32 5.29 7.33 -4.43
C ALA A 32 4.70 7.58 -3.03
N ILE A 33 5.49 7.33 -1.98
CA ILE A 33 5.06 7.49 -0.59
C ILE A 33 5.98 8.51 0.07
N ASP A 34 5.41 9.60 0.55
CA ASP A 34 6.09 10.61 1.37
C ASP A 34 5.55 10.53 2.80
N ALA A 35 6.45 10.43 3.77
CA ALA A 35 6.11 10.35 5.19
C ALA A 35 7.26 10.91 6.04
N PRO A 36 6.96 11.41 7.26
CA PRO A 36 7.98 11.79 8.23
C PRO A 36 8.97 10.66 8.55
N LYS A 37 10.19 11.04 8.92
CA LYS A 37 11.31 10.09 9.15
C LYS A 37 11.08 9.14 10.33
N ASP A 38 10.22 9.51 11.27
CA ASP A 38 9.82 8.67 12.41
C ASP A 38 8.88 7.53 12.01
N ILE A 39 8.28 7.59 10.81
CA ILE A 39 7.38 6.57 10.29
C ILE A 39 8.14 5.69 9.30
N SER A 40 8.28 4.41 9.63
CA SER A 40 8.97 3.45 8.77
C SER A 40 8.08 2.96 7.62
N ILE A 41 8.64 2.94 6.41
CA ILE A 41 8.00 2.39 5.21
C ILE A 41 8.73 1.11 4.83
N VAL A 42 8.03 -0.02 4.89
CA VAL A 42 8.61 -1.35 4.62
C VAL A 42 7.78 -2.07 3.57
N ARG A 43 8.45 -2.69 2.59
CA ARG A 43 7.80 -3.52 1.58
C ARG A 43 7.18 -4.76 2.22
N GLY A 44 5.98 -5.15 1.80
CA GLY A 44 5.19 -6.22 2.42
C GLY A 44 5.94 -7.54 2.49
N GLU A 45 6.60 -7.94 1.41
CA GLU A 45 7.39 -9.17 1.31
C GLU A 45 8.61 -9.21 2.25
N ILE A 46 9.09 -8.04 2.69
CA ILE A 46 10.16 -7.93 3.68
C ILE A 46 9.55 -7.93 5.08
N TYR A 47 8.47 -7.17 5.30
CA TYR A 47 7.79 -7.08 6.58
C TYR A 47 7.32 -8.45 7.08
N GLU A 48 6.75 -9.27 6.20
CA GLU A 48 6.23 -10.61 6.50
C GLU A 48 7.31 -11.63 6.92
N LYS A 49 8.60 -11.35 6.70
CA LYS A 49 9.68 -12.25 7.16
C LYS A 49 9.87 -12.23 8.68
N GLY A 50 9.56 -11.11 9.32
CA GLY A 50 9.71 -10.91 10.77
C GLY A 50 8.40 -10.70 11.53
N HIS A 51 7.29 -10.52 10.82
CA HIS A 51 6.00 -10.19 11.40
C HIS A 51 4.89 -11.06 10.80
N PRO A 52 3.84 -11.36 11.57
CA PRO A 52 2.68 -12.03 11.01
C PRO A 52 1.99 -11.16 9.95
N ILE A 53 1.44 -11.81 8.93
CA ILE A 53 0.60 -11.15 7.92
C ILE A 53 -0.51 -10.35 8.63
N PRO A 54 -0.70 -9.05 8.31
CA PRO A 54 -1.76 -8.25 8.89
C PRO A 54 -3.14 -8.91 8.76
N GLN A 55 -3.94 -8.87 9.82
CA GLN A 55 -5.24 -9.57 9.87
C GLN A 55 -6.20 -9.12 8.75
N CYS A 56 -6.10 -7.86 8.31
CA CYS A 56 -6.88 -7.33 7.20
C CYS A 56 -6.57 -8.01 5.86
N LEU A 57 -5.34 -8.51 5.66
CA LEU A 57 -4.92 -9.20 4.43
C LEU A 57 -5.17 -10.71 4.46
N LYS A 58 -5.14 -11.34 5.65
CA LYS A 58 -5.45 -12.79 5.80
C LYS A 58 -6.80 -13.14 5.16
N LYS A 59 -7.83 -12.34 5.45
CA LYS A 59 -9.20 -12.51 4.92
C LYS A 59 -9.30 -12.35 3.40
N LEU A 60 -8.37 -11.65 2.75
CA LEU A 60 -8.37 -11.48 1.30
C LEU A 60 -7.77 -12.70 0.59
N ARG A 61 -6.66 -13.25 1.11
CA ARG A 61 -6.01 -14.44 0.54
C ARG A 61 -6.92 -15.67 0.60
N GLU A 62 -7.64 -15.84 1.70
CA GLU A 62 -8.64 -16.92 1.87
C GLU A 62 -9.82 -16.82 0.89
N ARG A 63 -10.14 -15.62 0.40
CA ARG A 63 -11.20 -15.41 -0.59
C ARG A 63 -10.75 -15.75 -2.02
N HIS A 64 -9.46 -15.62 -2.32
CA HIS A 64 -8.90 -15.95 -3.63
C HIS A 64 -8.70 -17.46 -3.85
N LEU A 65 -8.71 -18.27 -2.78
CA LEU A 65 -8.60 -19.74 -2.84
C LEU A 65 -9.96 -20.46 -3.01
N ARG A 66 -11.02 -19.72 -3.37
CA ARG A 66 -12.38 -20.24 -3.52
C ARG A 66 -12.92 -20.20 -4.96
N TRP A 67 -12.02 -20.16 -5.95
CA TRP A 67 -12.33 -20.31 -7.37
C TRP A 67 -11.37 -21.30 -8.00
#